data_AF-A0ABD3MFP3-F1
#
_entry.id   AF-A0ABD3MFP3-F1
#
_cell.length_a   1.000
_cell.length_b   1.000
_cell.length_c   1.000
_cell.angle_alpha   90.00
_cell.angle_beta   90.00
_cell.angle_gamma   90.00
#
_symmetry.space_group_name_H-M   'P 1'
#
loop_
_entity.id
_entity.type
_entity.pdbx_description
1 polymer ?
#
loop_
_entity_poly.entity_id
_entity_poly.type
_entity_poly.pdbx_seq_one_letter_code
_entity_poly.pdbx_strand_id
1 'polypeptide(L)'
;MSNIPPSPVTLAFSGIQWDPMTKLRLTNAEKLLLRNAEANPIDYTLNTPAESTTYIKVVLKVLAEASGASGPSSKVSHVKDALSEDEALQLLYTDPMGVVTHYAITKLYDIIVCLREKKRGSVVTMGTTFFNPQDRNLIDEWRPLLRVLHLGGSGDAFAQRGAAYCLAYILMAGCPSQQFATNKSFKINHASVEEPLQALISWITSQLQSSSSSSLSLVTPTLTALMSCPEARIKFANSGGIGYLSRHLRNGSKGLKSGATVQQLYELTFCVWALTYECNTSVTVRMAFARDNAVHSLVDLVSSAPREKVVRVALSALRSLAQCTADAAPSPSAKKEVTGSTFLNEMIGCGLIKYVDQMKERQWTDPDIVDDLDVLYKLLHENFKEMSTWDVYLAEVKSGSLEFGFLHTEKFFKENAKKFEGPDGDFYVVKVWRCNVS
;
A
#
# COMPACT_ATOMS: atom_id res chain seq x y z
N MET A 1 15.70 3.47 -1.76
CA MET A 1 15.32 4.50 -0.77
C MET A 1 14.81 3.77 0.45
N SER A 2 15.40 4.01 1.62
CA SER A 2 14.92 3.48 2.89
C SER A 2 13.57 4.13 3.20
N ASN A 3 12.49 3.35 3.10
CA ASN A 3 11.13 3.87 3.32
C ASN A 3 10.77 3.99 4.82
N ILE A 4 11.70 3.66 5.73
CA ILE A 4 11.49 3.74 7.18
C ILE A 4 12.52 4.70 7.76
N PRO A 5 12.11 5.72 8.54
CA PRO A 5 13.05 6.59 9.23
C PRO A 5 13.87 5.80 10.26
N PRO A 6 15.11 6.21 10.58
CA PRO A 6 15.91 5.55 11.61
C PRO A 6 15.20 5.62 12.97
N SER A 7 15.53 4.69 13.87
CA SER A 7 15.02 4.73 15.24
C SER A 7 15.45 6.02 15.94
N PRO A 8 14.55 6.71 16.65
CA PRO A 8 14.90 7.91 17.41
C PRO A 8 15.88 7.63 18.57
N VAL A 9 15.98 6.37 19.00
CA VAL A 9 16.88 5.91 20.07
C VAL A 9 18.05 5.07 19.55
N THR A 10 18.38 5.16 18.25
CA THR A 10 19.48 4.38 17.64
C THR A 10 20.80 4.54 18.40
N LEU A 11 21.09 5.75 18.91
CA LEU A 11 22.34 6.04 19.63
C LEU A 11 22.46 5.26 20.95
N ALA A 12 21.36 4.76 21.51
CA ALA A 12 21.39 3.93 22.72
C ALA A 12 21.83 2.49 22.46
N PHE A 13 21.85 2.03 21.20
CA PHE A 13 22.06 0.61 20.88
C PHE A 13 23.44 0.11 21.29
N SER A 14 24.48 0.94 21.16
CA SER A 14 25.85 0.63 21.59
C SER A 14 25.96 0.41 23.11
N GLY A 15 25.07 1.03 23.89
CA GLY A 15 25.00 0.90 25.34
C GLY A 15 24.30 -0.37 25.83
N ILE A 16 23.69 -1.17 24.94
CA ILE A 16 22.93 -2.36 25.34
C ILE A 16 23.84 -3.41 25.95
N GLN A 17 23.64 -3.68 27.24
CA GLN A 17 24.28 -4.79 27.94
C GLN A 17 23.29 -5.94 28.12
N TRP A 18 23.55 -7.07 27.46
CA TRP A 18 22.66 -8.25 27.49
C TRP A 18 22.69 -9.04 28.81
N ASP A 19 23.74 -8.89 29.62
CA ASP A 19 23.89 -9.67 30.87
C ASP A 19 22.97 -9.19 32.00
N PRO A 20 22.84 -7.87 32.26
CA PRO A 20 21.93 -7.36 33.30
C PRO A 20 20.44 -7.47 32.94
N MET A 21 20.09 -7.71 31.68
CA MET A 21 18.70 -7.74 31.20
C MET A 21 18.00 -9.07 31.51
N THR A 22 17.76 -9.35 32.79
CA THR A 22 17.15 -10.60 33.28
C THR A 22 15.74 -10.86 32.74
N LYS A 23 15.04 -9.83 32.26
CA LYS A 23 13.74 -9.96 31.58
C LYS A 23 13.86 -10.61 30.20
N LEU A 24 15.00 -10.47 29.50
CA LEU A 24 15.24 -11.12 28.23
C LEU A 24 15.77 -12.52 28.50
N ARG A 25 14.95 -13.54 28.30
CA ARG A 25 15.31 -14.96 28.52
C ARG A 25 16.25 -15.50 27.44
N LEU A 26 17.45 -14.93 27.36
CA LEU A 26 18.48 -15.26 26.38
C LEU A 26 19.57 -16.14 27.00
N THR A 27 20.00 -17.17 26.28
CA THR A 27 21.14 -18.00 26.63
C THR A 27 22.46 -17.27 26.38
N ASN A 28 23.54 -17.72 27.01
CA ASN A 28 24.87 -17.12 26.81
C ASN A 28 25.33 -17.18 25.34
N ALA A 29 24.97 -18.25 24.62
CA ALA A 29 25.27 -18.39 23.19
C ALA A 29 24.52 -17.36 22.34
N GLU A 30 23.25 -17.11 22.64
CA GLU A 30 22.43 -16.10 21.95
C GLU A 30 22.97 -14.68 22.21
N LYS A 31 23.37 -14.38 23.45
CA LYS A 31 24.00 -13.10 23.81
C LYS A 31 25.33 -12.89 23.08
N LEU A 32 26.15 -13.93 22.99
CA LEU A 32 27.41 -13.88 22.25
C LEU A 32 27.17 -13.67 20.76
N LEU A 33 26.16 -14.32 20.19
CA LEU A 33 25.79 -14.13 18.78
C LEU A 33 25.37 -12.69 18.50
N LEU A 34 24.55 -12.08 19.36
CA LEU A 34 24.16 -10.66 19.22
C LEU A 34 25.38 -9.74 19.25
N ARG A 35 26.30 -9.94 20.20
CA ARG A 35 27.55 -9.15 20.30
C ARG A 35 28.44 -9.30 19.05
N ASN A 36 28.59 -10.53 18.57
CA ASN A 36 29.38 -10.81 17.38
C ASN A 36 28.73 -10.20 16.12
N ALA A 37 27.41 -10.20 16.02
CA ALA A 37 26.70 -9.57 14.91
C ALA A 37 26.86 -8.04 14.90
N GLU A 38 26.94 -7.39 16.07
CA GLU A 38 27.24 -5.95 16.14
C GLU A 38 28.67 -5.61 15.71
N ALA A 39 29.62 -6.51 15.97
CA ALA A 39 31.03 -6.30 15.65
C ALA A 39 31.38 -6.52 14.17
N ASN A 40 30.47 -7.10 13.37
CA ASN A 40 30.73 -7.51 12.00
C ASN A 40 29.71 -6.91 11.02
N PRO A 41 30.09 -6.70 9.74
CA PRO A 41 29.12 -6.35 8.70
C PRO A 41 28.01 -7.41 8.60
N ILE A 42 26.79 -6.97 8.31
CA ILE A 42 25.62 -7.86 8.28
C ILE A 42 25.75 -9.02 7.28
N ASP A 43 26.42 -8.81 6.15
CA ASP A 43 26.67 -9.87 5.17
C ASP A 43 27.54 -11.00 5.72
N TYR A 44 28.46 -10.68 6.64
CA TYR A 44 29.28 -11.68 7.32
C TYR A 44 28.43 -12.51 8.29
N THR A 45 27.49 -11.88 9.00
CA THR A 45 26.54 -12.59 9.86
C THR A 45 25.55 -13.45 9.06
N LEU A 46 25.16 -12.98 7.86
CA LEU A 46 24.26 -13.68 6.94
C LEU A 46 25.02 -14.48 5.88
N ASN A 47 26.07 -15.20 6.28
CA ASN A 47 26.96 -15.91 5.37
C ASN A 47 26.34 -17.23 4.85
N THR A 48 25.83 -18.08 5.76
CA THR A 48 25.16 -19.34 5.40
C THR A 48 23.67 -19.33 5.81
N PRO A 49 22.80 -20.16 5.18
CA PRO A 49 21.39 -20.22 5.56
C PRO A 49 21.15 -20.61 7.02
N ALA A 50 21.96 -21.52 7.56
CA ALA A 50 21.83 -21.99 8.94
C ALA A 50 22.20 -20.89 9.95
N GLU A 51 23.32 -20.19 9.73
CA GLU A 51 23.74 -19.05 10.56
C GLU A 51 22.72 -17.90 10.47
N SER A 52 22.25 -17.59 9.25
CA SER A 52 21.23 -16.56 9.01
C SER A 52 19.94 -16.86 9.77
N THR A 53 19.43 -18.10 9.66
CA THR A 53 18.23 -18.54 10.37
C THR A 53 18.42 -18.46 11.88
N THR A 54 19.59 -18.88 12.38
CA THR A 54 19.91 -18.86 13.82
C THR A 54 19.91 -17.43 14.34
N TYR A 55 20.60 -16.51 13.64
CA TYR A 55 20.67 -15.11 14.03
C TYR A 55 19.29 -14.46 14.07
N ILE A 56 18.45 -14.69 13.06
CA ILE A 56 17.11 -14.11 12.98
C ILE A 56 16.18 -14.67 14.05
N LYS A 57 16.26 -15.96 14.37
CA LYS A 57 15.53 -16.53 15.51
C LYS A 57 15.92 -15.84 16.81
N VAL A 58 17.19 -15.50 17.00
CA VAL A 58 17.63 -14.73 18.18
C VAL A 58 17.08 -13.31 18.16
N VAL A 59 17.15 -12.59 17.03
CA VAL A 59 16.59 -11.23 16.92
C VAL A 59 15.06 -11.22 17.16
N LEU A 60 14.33 -12.18 16.60
CA LEU A 60 12.89 -12.33 16.81
C LEU A 60 12.56 -12.75 18.25
N LYS A 61 13.41 -13.55 18.90
CA LYS A 61 13.28 -13.87 20.33
C LYS A 61 13.53 -12.65 21.21
N VAL A 62 14.52 -11.81 20.90
CA VAL A 62 14.72 -10.53 21.58
C VAL A 62 13.46 -9.67 21.47
N LEU A 63 12.88 -9.57 20.26
CA LEU A 63 11.60 -8.88 20.07
C LEU A 63 10.48 -9.54 20.89
N ALA A 64 10.40 -10.87 20.93
CA ALA A 64 9.40 -11.62 21.66
C ALA A 64 9.44 -11.34 23.17
N GLU A 65 10.63 -11.29 23.76
CA GLU A 65 10.82 -11.05 25.19
C GLU A 65 10.63 -9.56 25.53
N ALA A 66 11.06 -8.64 24.66
CA ALA A 66 10.97 -7.20 24.89
C ALA A 66 9.54 -6.64 24.71
N SER A 67 8.77 -7.18 23.76
CA SER A 67 7.44 -6.66 23.39
C SER A 67 6.26 -7.43 24.01
N GLY A 68 6.44 -8.04 25.21
CA GLY A 68 5.49 -8.94 25.88
C GLY A 68 4.03 -8.42 26.01
N ALA A 69 3.15 -9.20 26.64
CA ALA A 69 1.70 -8.91 26.71
C ALA A 69 1.33 -7.57 27.39
N SER A 70 2.21 -7.01 28.21
CA SER A 70 2.07 -5.69 28.83
C SER A 70 2.44 -4.51 27.91
N GLY A 71 2.83 -4.79 26.66
CA GLY A 71 3.16 -3.82 25.63
C GLY A 71 4.57 -3.23 25.70
N PRO A 72 5.05 -2.64 24.60
CA PRO A 72 6.29 -1.90 24.56
C PRO A 72 6.09 -0.69 25.47
N SER A 73 7.06 -0.48 26.35
CA SER A 73 7.57 0.84 26.72
C SER A 73 6.57 2.01 26.64
N SER A 74 6.15 2.50 27.80
CA SER A 74 5.34 3.72 27.87
C SER A 74 6.13 4.98 27.52
N LYS A 75 7.48 4.96 27.50
CA LYS A 75 8.28 6.18 27.25
C LYS A 75 8.80 6.29 25.82
N VAL A 76 9.43 5.23 25.30
CA VAL A 76 10.04 5.25 23.95
C VAL A 76 8.96 5.42 22.87
N SER A 77 7.77 4.86 23.08
CA SER A 77 6.62 5.01 22.17
C SER A 77 6.16 6.46 21.95
N HIS A 78 6.52 7.38 22.83
CA HIS A 78 6.20 8.81 22.71
C HIS A 78 7.31 9.63 22.04
N VAL A 79 8.47 9.03 21.77
CA VAL A 79 9.60 9.71 21.15
C VAL A 79 9.39 9.78 19.63
N LYS A 80 9.32 10.99 19.09
CA LYS A 80 9.09 11.22 17.65
C LYS A 80 10.36 11.61 16.91
N ASP A 81 11.20 12.40 17.56
CA ASP A 81 12.40 12.99 16.97
C ASP A 81 13.67 12.25 17.41
N ALA A 82 14.73 12.38 16.61
CA ALA A 82 16.02 11.80 16.96
C ALA A 82 16.56 12.46 18.23
N LEU A 83 16.98 11.64 19.20
CA LEU A 83 17.53 12.10 20.46
C LEU A 83 19.04 12.27 20.39
N SER A 84 19.57 13.10 21.28
CA SER A 84 21.02 13.12 21.57
C SER A 84 21.46 11.79 22.19
N GLU A 85 22.77 11.52 22.16
CA GLU A 85 23.33 10.30 22.73
C GLU A 85 23.01 10.15 24.23
N ASP A 86 23.13 11.23 25.00
CA ASP A 86 22.83 11.25 26.44
C ASP A 86 21.36 10.94 26.74
N GLU A 87 20.43 11.56 26.00
CA GLU A 87 18.99 11.30 26.13
C GLU A 87 18.63 9.86 25.75
N ALA A 88 19.24 9.34 24.68
CA ALA A 88 19.02 7.96 24.24
C ALA A 88 19.53 6.95 25.28
N LEU A 89 20.72 7.18 25.85
CA LEU A 89 21.28 6.35 26.92
C LEU A 89 20.45 6.43 28.21
N GLN A 90 19.89 7.61 28.54
CA GLN A 90 18.97 7.75 29.66
C GLN A 90 17.67 6.94 29.43
N LEU A 91 17.17 6.87 28.20
CA LEU A 91 16.04 6.00 27.86
C LEU A 91 16.38 4.53 27.98
N LEU A 92 17.61 4.11 27.65
CA LEU A 92 18.03 2.73 27.88
C LEU A 92 17.96 2.35 29.37
N TYR A 93 18.29 3.28 30.27
CA TYR A 93 18.16 3.05 31.71
C TYR A 93 16.71 3.05 32.18
N THR A 94 15.92 4.03 31.73
CA THR A 94 14.56 4.25 32.24
C THR A 94 13.48 3.41 31.54
N ASP A 95 13.77 2.92 30.34
CA ASP A 95 12.88 2.09 29.53
C ASP A 95 13.66 1.13 28.59
N PRO A 96 14.41 0.18 29.16
CA PRO A 96 15.28 -0.72 28.41
C PRO A 96 14.54 -1.58 27.39
N MET A 97 13.29 -2.01 27.67
CA MET A 97 12.54 -2.88 26.76
C MET A 97 12.04 -2.13 25.52
N GLY A 98 11.75 -0.84 25.63
CA GLY A 98 11.48 0.01 24.47
C GLY A 98 12.67 0.13 23.55
N VAL A 99 13.84 0.45 24.12
CA VAL A 99 15.10 0.55 23.35
C VAL A 99 15.45 -0.78 22.70
N VAL A 100 15.31 -1.90 23.41
CA VAL A 100 15.56 -3.24 22.86
C VAL A 100 14.55 -3.62 21.76
N THR A 101 13.29 -3.18 21.88
CA THR A 101 12.28 -3.36 20.82
C THR A 101 12.71 -2.61 19.55
N HIS A 102 13.10 -1.33 19.69
CA HIS A 102 13.63 -0.54 18.59
C HIS A 102 14.89 -1.16 17.96
N TYR A 103 15.80 -1.66 18.78
CA TYR A 103 17.00 -2.37 18.34
C TYR A 103 16.63 -3.59 17.50
N ALA A 104 15.76 -4.47 18.00
CA ALA A 104 15.37 -5.69 17.30
C ALA A 104 14.69 -5.40 15.96
N ILE A 105 13.81 -4.39 15.91
CA ILE A 105 13.16 -3.94 14.67
C ILE A 105 14.18 -3.35 13.68
N THR A 106 15.14 -2.56 14.16
CA THR A 106 16.20 -2.00 13.30
C THR A 106 17.05 -3.11 12.71
N LYS A 107 17.50 -4.07 13.52
CA LYS A 107 18.29 -5.20 13.04
C LYS A 107 17.52 -6.07 12.06
N LEU A 108 16.24 -6.33 12.32
CA LEU A 108 15.41 -7.05 11.38
C LEU A 108 15.25 -6.29 10.05
N TYR A 109 15.08 -4.97 10.11
CA TYR A 109 15.03 -4.14 8.91
C TYR A 109 16.34 -4.22 8.10
N ASP A 110 17.49 -4.10 8.75
CA ASP A 110 18.80 -4.20 8.11
C ASP A 110 18.99 -5.58 7.44
N ILE A 111 18.57 -6.65 8.12
CA ILE A 111 18.56 -8.01 7.58
C ILE A 111 17.69 -8.08 6.32
N ILE A 112 16.48 -7.50 6.36
CA ILE A 112 15.56 -7.50 5.22
C ILE A 112 16.15 -6.73 4.04
N VAL A 113 16.76 -5.57 4.28
CA VAL A 113 17.43 -4.78 3.24
C VAL A 113 18.60 -5.55 2.63
N CYS A 114 19.50 -6.09 3.45
CA CYS A 114 20.62 -6.90 2.99
C CYS A 114 20.16 -8.08 2.12
N LEU A 115 19.17 -8.85 2.57
CA LEU A 115 18.65 -10.01 1.83
C LEU A 115 17.99 -9.62 0.49
N ARG A 116 17.41 -8.43 0.39
CA ARG A 116 16.83 -7.91 -0.86
C ARG A 116 17.87 -7.45 -1.88
N GLU A 117 19.02 -6.98 -1.39
CA GLU A 117 20.12 -6.52 -2.23
C GLU A 117 21.03 -7.66 -2.70
N LYS A 118 20.92 -8.85 -2.09
CA LYS A 118 21.65 -10.04 -2.53
C LYS A 118 21.33 -10.39 -3.99
N LYS A 119 22.39 -10.76 -4.73
CA LYS A 119 22.30 -11.13 -6.15
C LYS A 119 21.36 -12.32 -6.36
N ARG A 120 20.66 -12.33 -7.50
CA ARG A 120 19.87 -13.48 -7.95
C ARG A 120 20.75 -14.74 -7.96
N GLY A 121 20.28 -15.82 -7.34
CA GLY A 121 21.03 -17.07 -7.20
C GLY A 121 21.86 -17.19 -5.91
N SER A 122 21.86 -16.18 -5.04
CA SER A 122 22.41 -16.31 -3.67
C SER A 122 21.78 -17.51 -2.95
N VAL A 123 22.61 -18.26 -2.21
CA VAL A 123 22.14 -19.38 -1.37
C VAL A 123 21.35 -18.88 -0.17
N VAL A 124 21.75 -17.72 0.37
CA VAL A 124 21.04 -17.03 1.45
C VAL A 124 20.04 -16.07 0.82
N THR A 125 18.75 -16.32 1.09
CA THR A 125 17.59 -15.58 0.56
C THR A 125 16.56 -15.42 1.67
N MET A 126 15.53 -14.61 1.45
CA MET A 126 14.36 -14.58 2.36
C MET A 126 13.81 -15.98 2.63
N GLY A 127 13.67 -16.80 1.58
CA GLY A 127 13.14 -18.15 1.67
C GLY A 127 13.99 -19.08 2.55
N THR A 128 15.29 -19.12 2.31
CA THR A 128 16.20 -20.01 3.07
C THR A 128 16.48 -19.55 4.50
N THR A 129 15.97 -18.37 4.86
CA THR A 129 16.28 -17.69 6.12
C THR A 129 15.08 -17.61 7.07
N PHE A 130 13.88 -17.41 6.52
CA PHE A 130 12.64 -17.29 7.31
C PHE A 130 11.72 -18.51 7.19
N PHE A 131 12.10 -19.54 6.43
CA PHE A 131 11.29 -20.75 6.27
C PHE A 131 12.10 -21.98 6.64
N ASN A 132 11.47 -22.88 7.39
CA ASN A 132 12.05 -24.12 7.84
C ASN A 132 12.43 -25.00 6.64
N PRO A 133 13.65 -25.55 6.59
CA PRO A 133 14.09 -26.34 5.44
C PRO A 133 13.33 -27.68 5.32
N GLN A 134 12.81 -28.24 6.41
CA GLN A 134 12.14 -29.54 6.41
C GLN A 134 10.71 -29.47 5.86
N ASP A 135 9.87 -28.60 6.42
CA ASP A 135 8.44 -28.51 6.10
C ASP A 135 8.09 -27.33 5.18
N ARG A 136 9.07 -26.45 4.89
CA ARG A 136 8.93 -25.24 4.07
C ARG A 136 7.92 -24.24 4.61
N ASN A 137 7.58 -24.33 5.90
CA ASN A 137 6.69 -23.40 6.58
C ASN A 137 7.46 -22.21 7.14
N LEU A 138 6.76 -21.09 7.30
CA LEU A 138 7.26 -19.92 7.99
C LEU A 138 7.70 -20.27 9.43
N ILE A 139 8.87 -19.78 9.86
CA ILE A 139 9.41 -20.03 11.21
C ILE A 139 8.48 -19.50 12.30
N ASP A 140 8.19 -20.26 13.36
CA ASP A 140 7.20 -19.89 14.37
C ASP A 140 7.49 -18.56 15.10
N GLU A 141 8.76 -18.15 15.14
CA GLU A 141 9.26 -16.96 15.80
C GLU A 141 8.81 -15.64 15.14
N TRP A 142 8.07 -15.66 14.02
CA TRP A 142 7.57 -14.46 13.34
C TRP A 142 6.48 -13.70 14.12
N ARG A 143 5.71 -14.40 14.97
CA ARG A 143 4.50 -13.89 15.66
C ARG A 143 4.67 -12.59 16.47
N PRO A 144 5.81 -12.30 17.12
CA PRO A 144 6.04 -11.03 17.80
C PRO A 144 5.87 -9.81 16.88
N LEU A 145 6.17 -9.92 15.58
CA LEU A 145 5.96 -8.82 14.63
C LEU A 145 4.49 -8.42 14.56
N LEU A 146 3.58 -9.40 14.48
CA LEU A 146 2.14 -9.15 14.46
C LEU A 146 1.63 -8.63 15.80
N ARG A 147 2.21 -9.11 16.90
CA ARG A 147 1.90 -8.60 18.24
C ARG A 147 2.27 -7.12 18.35
N VAL A 148 3.44 -6.71 17.85
CA VAL A 148 3.88 -5.30 17.82
C VAL A 148 2.84 -4.39 17.13
N LEU A 149 2.14 -4.90 16.11
CA LEU A 149 1.11 -4.14 15.40
C LEU A 149 -0.15 -3.86 16.24
N HIS A 150 -0.57 -4.81 17.08
CA HIS A 150 -1.89 -4.81 17.72
C HIS A 150 -1.91 -4.24 19.15
N LEU A 151 -0.82 -3.66 19.61
CA LEU A 151 -0.73 -3.15 20.97
C LEU A 151 -1.57 -1.88 21.17
N GLY A 152 -2.83 -2.09 21.57
CA GLY A 152 -3.61 -1.20 22.43
C GLY A 152 -3.85 0.24 21.95
N GLY A 153 -3.86 0.52 20.64
CA GLY A 153 -4.26 1.83 20.10
C GLY A 153 -3.31 3.00 20.39
N SER A 154 -2.20 2.77 21.08
CA SER A 154 -1.13 3.74 21.40
C SER A 154 0.25 3.13 21.15
N GLY A 155 0.35 2.31 20.10
CA GLY A 155 1.60 1.64 19.75
C GLY A 155 2.68 2.63 19.30
N ASP A 156 3.91 2.24 19.57
CA ASP A 156 5.11 2.91 19.07
C ASP A 156 5.14 2.90 17.53
N ALA A 157 5.05 4.10 16.95
CA ALA A 157 4.97 4.29 15.50
C ALA A 157 6.23 3.80 14.76
N PHE A 158 7.42 3.87 15.38
CA PHE A 158 8.63 3.33 14.77
C PHE A 158 8.56 1.81 14.73
N ALA A 159 8.31 1.17 15.88
CA ALA A 159 8.26 -0.29 15.96
C ALA A 159 7.13 -0.88 15.09
N GLN A 160 5.95 -0.27 15.07
CA GLN A 160 4.83 -0.71 14.24
C GLN A 160 5.16 -0.62 12.74
N ARG A 161 5.73 0.50 12.28
CA ARG A 161 6.14 0.68 10.87
C ARG A 161 7.19 -0.36 10.47
N GLY A 162 8.23 -0.52 11.29
CA GLY A 162 9.31 -1.46 11.05
C GLY A 162 8.82 -2.92 11.07
N ALA A 163 8.01 -3.30 12.05
CA ALA A 163 7.44 -4.63 12.16
C ALA A 163 6.55 -4.98 10.96
N ALA A 164 5.67 -4.06 10.57
CA ALA A 164 4.77 -4.26 9.43
C ALA A 164 5.55 -4.42 8.11
N TYR A 165 6.56 -3.57 7.89
CA TYR A 165 7.41 -3.64 6.70
C TYR A 165 8.23 -4.93 6.63
N CYS A 166 8.89 -5.32 7.73
CA CYS A 166 9.64 -6.57 7.78
C CYS A 166 8.72 -7.77 7.55
N LEU A 167 7.56 -7.79 8.23
CA LEU A 167 6.57 -8.85 8.08
C LEU A 167 6.08 -8.95 6.63
N ALA A 168 5.82 -7.82 5.93
CA ALA A 168 5.42 -7.85 4.53
C ALA A 168 6.45 -8.57 3.63
N TYR A 169 7.74 -8.26 3.73
CA TYR A 169 8.76 -8.91 2.91
C TYR A 169 8.95 -10.39 3.24
N ILE A 170 8.86 -10.75 4.52
CA ILE A 170 8.93 -12.14 4.97
C ILE A 170 7.78 -12.94 4.36
N LEU A 171 6.54 -12.41 4.44
CA LEU A 171 5.35 -13.11 3.94
C LEU A 171 5.31 -13.17 2.42
N MET A 172 5.67 -12.08 1.73
CA MET A 172 5.71 -12.05 0.26
C MET A 172 6.71 -13.08 -0.30
N ALA A 173 7.80 -13.38 0.40
CA ALA A 173 8.73 -14.43 -0.04
C ALA A 173 8.06 -15.81 -0.15
N GLY A 174 7.00 -16.06 0.61
CA GLY A 174 6.20 -17.28 0.53
C GLY A 174 5.11 -17.27 -0.57
N CYS A 175 4.86 -16.13 -1.22
CA CYS A 175 3.84 -16.02 -2.27
C CYS A 175 4.32 -16.63 -3.60
N PRO A 176 3.48 -17.42 -4.31
CA PRO A 176 3.83 -18.07 -5.57
C PRO A 176 4.50 -17.15 -6.59
N SER A 177 3.97 -15.94 -6.78
CA SER A 177 4.50 -14.93 -7.70
C SER A 177 5.96 -14.57 -7.46
N GLN A 178 6.40 -14.58 -6.19
CA GLN A 178 7.77 -14.23 -5.80
C GLN A 178 8.70 -15.44 -5.85
N GLN A 179 8.17 -16.65 -5.71
CA GLN A 179 8.96 -17.88 -5.72
C GLN A 179 9.57 -18.19 -7.10
N PHE A 180 8.88 -17.82 -8.19
CA PHE A 180 9.40 -18.04 -9.56
C PHE A 180 10.72 -17.31 -9.85
N ALA A 181 11.04 -16.26 -9.09
CA ALA A 181 12.30 -15.52 -9.20
C ALA A 181 13.46 -16.20 -8.43
N THR A 182 13.17 -17.21 -7.61
CA THR A 182 14.13 -17.86 -6.70
C THR A 182 14.39 -19.31 -7.09
N ASN A 183 15.48 -19.87 -6.57
CA ASN A 183 16.06 -21.15 -6.98
C ASN A 183 15.03 -22.30 -7.00
N LYS A 184 14.82 -22.97 -8.15
CA LYS A 184 13.73 -23.95 -8.41
C LYS A 184 13.61 -25.10 -7.41
N SER A 185 14.65 -25.34 -6.60
CA SER A 185 14.75 -26.42 -5.61
C SER A 185 14.07 -26.11 -4.26
N PHE A 186 13.91 -24.83 -3.88
CA PHE A 186 13.37 -24.43 -2.58
C PHE A 186 11.99 -23.79 -2.74
N LYS A 187 10.97 -24.62 -2.97
CA LYS A 187 9.57 -24.17 -3.05
C LYS A 187 8.98 -24.03 -1.63
N ILE A 188 8.52 -22.82 -1.30
CA ILE A 188 7.95 -22.50 0.02
C ILE A 188 6.49 -22.93 0.06
N ASN A 189 6.03 -23.43 1.22
CA ASN A 189 4.62 -23.74 1.43
C ASN A 189 3.80 -22.46 1.60
N HIS A 190 3.15 -22.02 0.52
CA HIS A 190 2.32 -20.81 0.49
C HIS A 190 1.21 -20.80 1.56
N ALA A 191 0.67 -21.95 1.92
CA ALA A 191 -0.38 -22.03 2.94
C ALA A 191 0.09 -21.48 4.30
N SER A 192 1.39 -21.56 4.61
CA SER A 192 1.96 -21.06 5.87
C SER A 192 1.99 -19.53 5.98
N VAL A 193 1.86 -18.79 4.87
CA VAL A 193 1.87 -17.32 4.87
C VAL A 193 0.50 -16.71 4.63
N GLU A 194 -0.50 -17.51 4.26
CA GLU A 194 -1.80 -17.00 3.81
C GLU A 194 -2.58 -16.28 4.92
N GLU A 195 -2.76 -16.93 6.07
CA GLU A 195 -3.42 -16.35 7.24
C GLU A 195 -2.62 -15.17 7.84
N PRO A 196 -1.28 -15.27 8.04
CA PRO A 196 -0.46 -14.14 8.46
C PRO A 196 -0.56 -12.92 7.53
N LEU A 197 -0.59 -13.13 6.21
CA LEU A 197 -0.71 -12.06 5.22
C LEU A 197 -2.08 -11.40 5.32
N GLN A 198 -3.14 -12.19 5.50
CA GLN A 198 -4.48 -11.65 5.73
C GLN A 198 -4.54 -10.83 7.03
N ALA A 199 -3.90 -11.29 8.11
CA ALA A 199 -3.85 -10.56 9.38
C ALA A 199 -3.12 -9.21 9.24
N LEU A 200 -2.00 -9.17 8.52
CA LEU A 200 -1.28 -7.93 8.22
C LEU A 200 -2.16 -6.96 7.39
N ILE A 201 -2.85 -7.46 6.37
CA ILE A 201 -3.75 -6.66 5.54
C ILE A 201 -4.91 -6.11 6.36
N SER A 202 -5.52 -6.91 7.23
CA SER A 202 -6.58 -6.48 8.13
C SER A 202 -6.12 -5.38 9.09
N TRP A 203 -4.88 -5.47 9.59
CA TRP A 203 -4.30 -4.39 10.39
C TRP A 203 -4.11 -3.12 9.55
N ILE A 204 -3.56 -3.21 8.34
CA ILE A 204 -3.39 -2.06 7.44
C ILE A 204 -4.73 -1.39 7.15
N THR A 205 -5.76 -2.15 6.78
CA THR A 205 -7.08 -1.59 6.49
C THR A 205 -7.73 -0.94 7.72
N SER A 206 -7.51 -1.48 8.92
CA SER A 206 -7.97 -0.84 10.17
C SER A 206 -7.33 0.54 10.38
N GLN A 207 -6.05 0.72 10.04
CA GLN A 207 -5.39 2.02 10.14
C GLN A 207 -5.90 3.01 9.09
N LEU A 208 -6.20 2.52 7.88
CA LEU A 208 -6.73 3.31 6.78
C LEU A 208 -8.19 3.75 6.96
N GLN A 209 -8.94 3.11 7.87
CA GLN A 209 -10.28 3.55 8.26
C GLN A 209 -10.25 4.92 8.92
N SER A 210 -9.20 5.24 9.67
CA SER A 210 -9.01 6.57 10.23
C SER A 210 -8.66 7.59 9.13
N SER A 211 -9.06 8.84 9.31
CA SER A 211 -8.63 9.96 8.46
C SER A 211 -7.35 10.64 8.97
N SER A 212 -6.64 10.02 9.92
CA SER A 212 -5.45 10.62 10.52
C SER A 212 -4.24 10.50 9.59
N SER A 213 -3.48 11.59 9.45
CA SER A 213 -2.22 11.60 8.69
C SER A 213 -1.17 10.67 9.31
N SER A 214 -1.20 10.51 10.64
CA SER A 214 -0.32 9.61 11.39
C SER A 214 -0.56 8.14 11.02
N SER A 215 -1.81 7.66 11.06
CA SER A 215 -2.12 6.27 10.69
C SER A 215 -1.84 6.00 9.22
N LEU A 216 -2.07 6.98 8.34
CA LEU A 216 -1.72 6.88 6.93
C LEU A 216 -0.20 6.73 6.76
N SER A 217 0.60 7.63 7.37
CA SER A 217 2.07 7.59 7.33
C SER A 217 2.68 6.33 7.96
N LEU A 218 1.95 5.70 8.88
CA LEU A 218 2.36 4.47 9.54
C LEU A 218 2.34 3.30 8.55
N VAL A 219 1.30 3.21 7.72
CA VAL A 219 1.08 2.05 6.84
C VAL A 219 1.59 2.24 5.41
N THR A 220 1.79 3.47 4.94
CA THR A 220 2.20 3.73 3.55
C THR A 220 3.44 2.94 3.12
N PRO A 221 4.56 2.89 3.88
CA PRO A 221 5.75 2.14 3.48
C PRO A 221 5.50 0.64 3.26
N THR A 222 4.74 0.02 4.16
CA THR A 222 4.38 -1.39 4.08
C THR A 222 3.42 -1.64 2.93
N LEU A 223 2.43 -0.76 2.74
CA LEU A 223 1.48 -0.88 1.64
C LEU A 223 2.18 -0.81 0.28
N THR A 224 3.08 0.16 0.09
CA THR A 224 3.91 0.27 -1.13
C THR A 224 4.74 -0.98 -1.37
N ALA A 225 5.29 -1.59 -0.32
CA ALA A 225 6.01 -2.87 -0.46
C ALA A 225 5.09 -4.01 -0.91
N LEU A 226 3.89 -4.14 -0.32
CA LEU A 226 2.93 -5.19 -0.69
C LEU A 226 2.48 -5.11 -2.16
N MET A 227 2.50 -3.92 -2.76
CA MET A 227 2.08 -3.74 -4.15
C MET A 227 2.97 -4.47 -5.17
N SER A 228 4.18 -4.93 -4.79
CA SER A 228 5.00 -5.76 -5.67
C SER A 228 4.53 -7.22 -5.76
N CYS A 229 3.54 -7.64 -4.98
CA CYS A 229 3.05 -9.01 -4.91
C CYS A 229 1.55 -9.09 -5.32
N PRO A 230 1.21 -9.74 -6.45
CA PRO A 230 -0.17 -9.93 -6.90
C PRO A 230 -1.12 -10.49 -5.84
N GLU A 231 -0.69 -11.49 -5.07
CA GLU A 231 -1.50 -12.12 -4.02
C GLU A 231 -1.86 -11.13 -2.91
N ALA A 232 -0.91 -10.27 -2.52
CA ALA A 232 -1.16 -9.21 -1.56
C ALA A 232 -2.08 -8.12 -2.13
N ARG A 233 -1.93 -7.76 -3.42
CA ARG A 233 -2.81 -6.82 -4.13
C ARG A 233 -4.27 -7.29 -4.11
N ILE A 234 -4.51 -8.56 -4.46
CA ILE A 234 -5.85 -9.15 -4.48
C ILE A 234 -6.46 -9.17 -3.07
N LYS A 235 -5.72 -9.64 -2.05
CA LYS A 235 -6.21 -9.66 -0.67
C LYS A 235 -6.51 -8.25 -0.14
N PHE A 236 -5.66 -7.27 -0.46
CA PHE A 236 -5.88 -5.87 -0.07
C PHE A 236 -7.12 -5.27 -0.75
N ALA A 237 -7.29 -5.48 -2.06
CA ALA A 237 -8.46 -5.02 -2.79
C ALA A 237 -9.76 -5.65 -2.26
N ASN A 238 -9.76 -6.97 -2.01
CA ASN A 238 -10.92 -7.69 -1.44
C ASN A 238 -11.26 -7.21 -0.02
N SER A 239 -10.30 -6.64 0.71
CA SER A 239 -10.50 -6.05 2.04
C SER A 239 -11.00 -4.59 2.00
N GLY A 240 -11.45 -4.10 0.83
CA GLY A 240 -11.93 -2.73 0.64
C GLY A 240 -10.81 -1.70 0.46
N GLY A 241 -9.57 -2.14 0.20
CA GLY A 241 -8.39 -1.29 0.10
C GLY A 241 -8.52 -0.15 -0.92
N ILE A 242 -9.17 -0.42 -2.06
CA ILE A 242 -9.37 0.58 -3.14
C ILE A 242 -10.18 1.77 -2.62
N GLY A 243 -11.31 1.55 -1.96
CA GLY A 243 -12.12 2.64 -1.42
C GLY A 243 -11.42 3.48 -0.36
N TYR A 244 -10.61 2.86 0.50
CA TYR A 244 -9.79 3.63 1.45
C TYR A 244 -8.78 4.53 0.72
N LEU A 245 -8.06 4.00 -0.28
CA LEU A 245 -7.11 4.77 -1.07
C LEU A 245 -7.78 5.90 -1.83
N SER A 246 -8.88 5.63 -2.54
CA SER A 246 -9.63 6.65 -3.28
C SER A 246 -10.12 7.77 -2.38
N ARG A 247 -10.58 7.45 -1.16
CA ARG A 247 -10.98 8.45 -0.16
C ARG A 247 -9.80 9.33 0.29
N HIS A 248 -8.65 8.72 0.61
CA HIS A 248 -7.47 9.47 1.04
C HIS A 248 -6.92 10.36 -0.09
N LEU A 249 -6.95 9.91 -1.34
CA LEU A 249 -6.53 10.70 -2.50
C LEU A 249 -7.44 11.92 -2.73
N ARG A 250 -8.76 11.77 -2.64
CA ARG A 250 -9.72 12.91 -2.77
C ARG A 250 -9.58 13.93 -1.64
N ASN A 251 -9.27 13.47 -0.42
CA ASN A 251 -8.96 14.38 0.69
C ASN A 251 -7.61 15.07 0.48
N GLY A 252 -6.68 14.42 -0.22
CA GLY A 252 -5.36 14.92 -0.60
C GLY A 252 -5.38 16.04 -1.63
N SER A 253 -6.26 15.96 -2.63
CA SER A 253 -6.36 16.91 -3.75
C SER A 253 -6.99 18.26 -3.38
N LYS A 254 -7.80 18.33 -2.31
CA LYS A 254 -8.41 19.57 -1.81
C LYS A 254 -7.38 20.36 -0.97
N GLY A 255 -6.70 21.32 -1.62
CA GLY A 255 -5.49 22.01 -1.17
C GLY A 255 -5.43 22.60 0.25
N LEU A 256 -4.18 22.85 0.66
CA LEU A 256 -3.61 23.54 1.86
C LEU A 256 -4.03 23.08 3.26
N LYS A 257 -5.19 22.43 3.45
CA LYS A 257 -5.58 21.82 4.75
C LYS A 257 -5.38 20.31 4.81
N SER A 258 -4.98 19.68 3.70
CA SER A 258 -4.67 18.27 3.66
C SER A 258 -3.24 18.04 4.13
N GLY A 259 -3.07 17.36 5.27
CA GLY A 259 -1.76 17.05 5.85
C GLY A 259 -0.94 16.01 5.08
N ALA A 260 -1.35 15.62 3.86
CA ALA A 260 -0.64 14.64 3.04
C ALA A 260 0.48 15.30 2.24
N THR A 261 1.70 14.78 2.37
CA THR A 261 2.84 15.27 1.59
C THR A 261 2.72 14.85 0.12
N VAL A 262 3.37 15.56 -0.79
CA VAL A 262 3.45 15.16 -2.22
C VAL A 262 4.00 13.74 -2.37
N GLN A 263 4.96 13.35 -1.52
CA GLN A 263 5.52 12.00 -1.53
C GLN A 263 4.46 10.97 -1.16
N GLN A 264 3.65 11.25 -0.14
CA GLN A 264 2.58 10.37 0.28
C GLN A 264 1.48 10.26 -0.78
N LEU A 265 1.12 11.36 -1.44
CA LEU A 265 0.18 11.32 -2.57
C LEU A 265 0.71 10.41 -3.68
N TYR A 266 1.98 10.58 -4.06
CA TYR A 266 2.64 9.71 -5.04
C TYR A 266 2.58 8.23 -4.64
N GLU A 267 2.90 7.89 -3.39
CA GLU A 267 2.89 6.50 -2.91
C GLU A 267 1.48 5.89 -2.89
N LEU A 268 0.46 6.67 -2.52
CA LEU A 268 -0.93 6.21 -2.57
C LEU A 268 -1.44 6.05 -4.00
N THR A 269 -1.12 6.99 -4.90
CA THR A 269 -1.44 6.88 -6.33
C THR A 269 -0.73 5.69 -6.96
N PHE A 270 0.53 5.43 -6.58
CA PHE A 270 1.26 4.22 -6.97
C PHE A 270 0.55 2.95 -6.50
N CYS A 271 0.00 2.93 -5.28
CA CYS A 271 -0.77 1.77 -4.82
C CYS A 271 -2.05 1.57 -5.65
N VAL A 272 -2.78 2.65 -5.97
CA VAL A 272 -3.95 2.56 -6.85
C VAL A 272 -3.56 2.06 -8.24
N TRP A 273 -2.50 2.60 -8.83
CA TRP A 273 -1.94 2.15 -10.12
C TRP A 273 -1.54 0.68 -10.09
N ALA A 274 -0.82 0.22 -9.06
CA ALA A 274 -0.43 -1.18 -8.97
C ALA A 274 -1.64 -2.12 -8.91
N LEU A 275 -2.74 -1.70 -8.29
CA LEU A 275 -3.99 -2.46 -8.22
C LEU A 275 -4.72 -2.55 -9.56
N THR A 276 -4.50 -1.63 -10.51
CA THR A 276 -5.17 -1.68 -11.82
C THR A 276 -4.73 -2.90 -12.63
N TYR A 277 -3.52 -3.44 -12.38
CA TYR A 277 -3.03 -4.65 -13.04
C TYR A 277 -3.87 -5.90 -12.74
N GLU A 278 -4.59 -5.92 -11.62
CA GLU A 278 -5.47 -7.04 -11.26
C GLU A 278 -6.87 -6.92 -11.89
N CYS A 279 -7.20 -5.80 -12.53
CA CYS A 279 -8.53 -5.59 -13.10
C CYS A 279 -8.87 -6.57 -14.22
N ASN A 280 -7.90 -7.01 -15.03
CA ASN A 280 -8.15 -7.97 -16.10
C ASN A 280 -8.37 -9.40 -15.56
N THR A 281 -7.71 -9.76 -14.46
CA THR A 281 -7.69 -11.12 -13.89
C THR A 281 -8.69 -11.32 -12.75
N SER A 282 -9.24 -10.24 -12.18
CA SER A 282 -10.16 -10.30 -11.05
C SER A 282 -11.39 -9.41 -11.23
N VAL A 283 -12.55 -10.05 -11.43
CA VAL A 283 -13.86 -9.37 -11.47
C VAL A 283 -14.09 -8.55 -10.20
N THR A 284 -13.78 -9.11 -9.04
CA THR A 284 -14.01 -8.45 -7.74
C THR A 284 -13.21 -7.15 -7.62
N VAL A 285 -11.95 -7.16 -8.05
CA VAL A 285 -11.11 -5.95 -8.05
C VAL A 285 -11.66 -4.92 -9.03
N ARG A 286 -11.98 -5.34 -10.26
CA ARG A 286 -12.52 -4.48 -11.30
C ARG A 286 -13.83 -3.81 -10.88
N MET A 287 -14.74 -4.57 -10.25
CA MET A 287 -15.98 -4.03 -9.67
C MET A 287 -15.72 -3.06 -8.52
N ALA A 288 -14.70 -3.30 -7.69
CA ALA A 288 -14.35 -2.39 -6.60
C ALA A 288 -13.84 -1.03 -7.11
N PHE A 289 -13.07 -0.99 -8.20
CA PHE A 289 -12.65 0.27 -8.83
C PHE A 289 -13.84 1.15 -9.24
N ALA A 290 -14.83 0.56 -9.92
CA ALA A 290 -16.04 1.27 -10.36
C ALA A 290 -16.92 1.68 -9.16
N ARG A 291 -17.11 0.78 -8.18
CA ARG A 291 -17.93 1.06 -6.99
C ARG A 291 -17.36 2.17 -6.12
N ASP A 292 -16.04 2.20 -5.95
CA ASP A 292 -15.38 3.06 -4.94
C ASP A 292 -14.90 4.41 -5.50
N ASN A 293 -15.36 4.78 -6.70
CA ASN A 293 -15.04 6.04 -7.40
C ASN A 293 -13.53 6.29 -7.49
N ALA A 294 -12.77 5.26 -7.87
CA ALA A 294 -11.32 5.36 -8.05
C ALA A 294 -10.94 6.19 -9.28
N VAL A 295 -11.76 6.18 -10.34
CA VAL A 295 -11.55 7.05 -11.50
C VAL A 295 -11.63 8.52 -11.10
N HIS A 296 -12.67 8.90 -10.34
CA HIS A 296 -12.86 10.27 -9.85
C HIS A 296 -11.63 10.75 -9.06
N SER A 297 -11.13 9.94 -8.11
CA SER A 297 -9.97 10.34 -7.30
C SER A 297 -8.70 10.53 -8.14
N LEU A 298 -8.52 9.76 -9.22
CA LEU A 298 -7.39 9.92 -10.14
C LEU A 298 -7.55 11.16 -11.03
N VAL A 299 -8.76 11.44 -11.53
CA VAL A 299 -9.04 12.65 -12.33
C VAL A 299 -8.83 13.91 -11.49
N ASP A 300 -9.23 13.92 -10.22
CA ASP A 300 -8.96 15.02 -9.28
C ASP A 300 -7.46 15.30 -9.10
N LEU A 301 -6.62 14.27 -9.12
CA LEU A 301 -5.16 14.44 -9.03
C LEU A 301 -4.58 15.02 -10.32
N VAL A 302 -5.12 14.63 -11.47
CA VAL A 302 -4.72 15.19 -12.77
C VAL A 302 -5.13 16.67 -12.87
N SER A 303 -6.36 16.99 -12.49
CA SER A 303 -6.90 18.36 -12.56
C SER A 303 -6.22 19.33 -11.59
N SER A 304 -5.92 18.88 -10.36
CA SER A 304 -5.20 19.68 -9.36
C SER A 304 -3.70 19.85 -9.64
N ALA A 305 -3.14 19.05 -10.56
CA ALA A 305 -1.76 19.11 -11.02
C ALA A 305 -0.70 19.30 -9.90
N PRO A 306 -0.70 18.49 -8.82
CA PRO A 306 0.06 18.79 -7.61
C PRO A 306 1.58 18.76 -7.83
N ARG A 307 2.09 17.73 -8.53
CA ARG A 307 3.46 17.60 -9.05
C ARG A 307 3.49 16.59 -10.18
N GLU A 308 4.43 16.78 -11.12
CA GLU A 308 4.62 15.92 -12.30
C GLU A 308 4.68 14.44 -11.97
N LYS A 309 5.44 14.03 -10.94
CA LYS A 309 5.54 12.62 -10.54
C LYS A 309 4.20 11.99 -10.13
N VAL A 310 3.29 12.76 -9.53
CA VAL A 310 1.97 12.28 -9.10
C VAL A 310 1.05 12.19 -10.32
N VAL A 311 1.08 13.22 -11.16
CA VAL A 311 0.31 13.28 -12.41
C VAL A 311 0.68 12.13 -13.33
N ARG A 312 1.98 11.83 -13.50
CA ARG A 312 2.48 10.69 -14.28
C ARG A 312 1.80 9.38 -13.87
N VAL A 313 1.86 9.03 -12.58
CA VAL A 313 1.28 7.77 -12.09
C VAL A 313 -0.24 7.77 -12.15
N ALA A 314 -0.89 8.93 -11.96
CA ALA A 314 -2.34 9.05 -12.11
C ALA A 314 -2.79 8.80 -13.55
N LEU A 315 -2.08 9.36 -14.54
CA LEU A 315 -2.33 9.11 -15.96
C LEU A 315 -2.10 7.64 -16.33
N SER A 316 -1.01 7.02 -15.85
CA SER A 316 -0.75 5.60 -16.10
C SER A 316 -1.84 4.69 -15.51
N ALA A 317 -2.40 5.04 -14.34
CA ALA A 317 -3.54 4.34 -13.75
C ALA A 317 -4.81 4.49 -14.58
N LEU A 318 -5.12 5.70 -15.03
CA LEU A 318 -6.27 5.97 -15.90
C LEU A 318 -6.15 5.22 -17.22
N ARG A 319 -4.97 5.24 -17.86
CA ARG A 319 -4.70 4.47 -19.09
C ARG A 319 -4.92 2.98 -18.87
N SER A 320 -4.38 2.43 -17.77
CA SER A 320 -4.52 1.00 -17.45
C SER A 320 -5.99 0.58 -17.27
N LEU A 321 -6.80 1.44 -16.64
CA LEU A 321 -8.24 1.21 -16.51
C LEU A 321 -8.97 1.33 -17.86
N ALA A 322 -8.64 2.34 -18.66
CA ALA A 322 -9.23 2.55 -19.99
C ALA A 322 -8.98 1.37 -20.94
N GLN A 323 -7.83 0.70 -20.81
CA GLN A 323 -7.45 -0.46 -21.62
C GLN A 323 -7.90 -1.81 -21.02
N CYS A 324 -8.70 -1.80 -19.95
CA CYS A 324 -9.16 -3.03 -19.32
C CYS A 324 -10.13 -3.79 -20.26
N THR A 325 -9.80 -5.02 -20.64
CA THR A 325 -10.62 -5.81 -21.57
C THR A 325 -11.60 -6.74 -20.87
N ALA A 326 -11.34 -7.08 -19.59
CA ALA A 326 -12.09 -8.06 -18.81
C ALA A 326 -12.03 -9.53 -19.31
N ASP A 327 -11.33 -9.81 -20.42
CA ASP A 327 -11.31 -11.13 -21.08
C ASP A 327 -10.82 -12.28 -20.19
N ALA A 328 -9.84 -12.01 -19.32
CA ALA A 328 -9.20 -13.04 -18.49
C ALA A 328 -10.06 -13.46 -17.28
N ALA A 329 -11.12 -12.71 -16.97
CA ALA A 329 -12.07 -13.03 -15.90
C ALA A 329 -13.43 -12.41 -16.22
N PRO A 330 -14.26 -13.06 -17.06
CA PRO A 330 -15.58 -12.56 -17.43
C PRO A 330 -16.55 -12.65 -16.25
N SER A 331 -17.56 -11.77 -16.23
CA SER A 331 -18.60 -11.80 -15.19
C SER A 331 -19.45 -13.09 -15.28
N PRO A 332 -19.63 -13.85 -14.19
CA PRO A 332 -20.41 -15.09 -14.20
C PRO A 332 -21.94 -14.88 -14.24
N SER A 333 -22.41 -13.62 -14.24
CA SER A 333 -23.84 -13.28 -14.19
C SER A 333 -24.18 -12.18 -15.19
N ALA A 334 -25.45 -12.09 -15.60
CA ALA A 334 -26.01 -11.04 -16.47
C ALA A 334 -25.93 -9.61 -15.89
N LYS A 335 -25.15 -9.40 -14.83
CA LYS A 335 -24.79 -8.07 -14.33
C LYS A 335 -23.96 -7.35 -15.41
N LYS A 336 -24.17 -6.05 -15.53
CA LYS A 336 -23.43 -5.17 -16.44
C LYS A 336 -21.93 -5.38 -16.26
N GLU A 337 -21.28 -5.87 -17.30
CA GLU A 337 -19.84 -6.13 -17.27
C GLU A 337 -19.08 -4.80 -17.19
N VAL A 338 -18.25 -4.65 -16.17
CA VAL A 338 -17.34 -3.50 -16.05
C VAL A 338 -16.12 -3.78 -16.92
N THR A 339 -15.88 -2.94 -17.90
CA THR A 339 -14.77 -3.00 -18.86
C THR A 339 -14.13 -1.61 -19.00
N GLY A 340 -13.14 -1.49 -19.88
CA GLY A 340 -12.50 -0.22 -20.23
C GLY A 340 -13.50 0.86 -20.67
N SER A 341 -14.57 0.50 -21.39
CA SER A 341 -15.61 1.45 -21.78
C SER A 341 -16.40 2.00 -20.58
N THR A 342 -16.57 1.20 -19.52
CA THR A 342 -17.18 1.67 -18.27
C THR A 342 -16.30 2.74 -17.62
N PHE A 343 -14.99 2.48 -17.53
CA PHE A 343 -14.04 3.44 -16.97
C PHE A 343 -13.87 4.68 -17.83
N LEU A 344 -13.88 4.56 -19.17
CA LEU A 344 -13.86 5.70 -20.09
C LEU A 344 -15.09 6.59 -19.91
N ASN A 345 -16.29 6.01 -19.77
CA ASN A 345 -17.50 6.76 -19.47
C ASN A 345 -17.39 7.51 -18.14
N GLU A 346 -16.84 6.88 -17.10
CA GLU A 346 -16.58 7.54 -15.81
C GLU A 346 -15.57 8.69 -15.96
N MET A 347 -14.49 8.50 -16.71
CA MET A 347 -13.48 9.52 -16.98
C MET A 347 -14.07 10.73 -17.70
N ILE A 348 -14.88 10.49 -18.73
CA ILE A 348 -15.62 11.54 -19.46
C ILE A 348 -16.57 12.28 -18.52
N GLY A 349 -17.33 11.54 -17.70
CA GLY A 349 -18.23 12.12 -16.70
C GLY A 349 -17.50 12.94 -15.63
N CYS A 350 -16.23 12.65 -15.35
CA CYS A 350 -15.38 13.46 -14.46
C CYS A 350 -14.67 14.63 -15.18
N GLY A 351 -14.94 14.84 -16.47
CA GLY A 351 -14.36 15.93 -17.26
C GLY A 351 -12.92 15.69 -17.74
N LEU A 352 -12.39 14.47 -17.66
CA LEU A 352 -10.99 14.17 -18.00
C LEU A 352 -10.62 14.60 -19.42
N ILE A 353 -11.56 14.50 -20.38
CA ILE A 353 -11.32 14.88 -21.78
C ILE A 353 -10.79 16.32 -21.92
N LYS A 354 -11.38 17.27 -21.17
CA LYS A 354 -10.96 18.68 -21.19
C LYS A 354 -9.54 18.86 -20.66
N TYR A 355 -9.19 18.14 -19.59
CA TYR A 355 -7.86 18.21 -19.00
C TYR A 355 -6.80 17.59 -19.90
N VAL A 356 -7.10 16.44 -20.54
CA VAL A 356 -6.19 15.81 -21.49
C VAL A 356 -5.92 16.72 -22.70
N ASP A 357 -6.95 17.35 -23.26
CA ASP A 357 -6.82 18.31 -24.36
C ASP A 357 -5.89 19.47 -23.98
N GLN A 358 -6.13 20.11 -22.82
CA GLN A 358 -5.31 21.20 -22.30
C GLN A 358 -3.87 20.77 -22.00
N MET A 359 -3.67 19.55 -21.51
CA MET A 359 -2.34 19.04 -21.20
C MET A 359 -1.56 18.74 -22.47
N LYS A 360 -2.20 18.31 -23.57
CA LYS A 360 -1.53 18.07 -24.85
C LYS A 360 -1.03 19.33 -25.55
N GLU A 361 -1.61 20.49 -25.26
CA GLU A 361 -1.11 21.78 -25.76
C GLU A 361 0.21 22.21 -25.09
N ARG A 362 0.56 21.59 -23.94
CA ARG A 362 1.77 21.89 -23.18
C ARG A 362 2.92 20.97 -23.59
N GLN A 363 4.15 21.48 -23.46
CA GLN A 363 5.34 20.64 -23.61
C GLN A 363 5.65 19.93 -22.29
N TRP A 364 5.73 18.60 -22.34
CA TRP A 364 6.12 17.76 -21.21
C TRP A 364 7.51 17.18 -21.45
N THR A 365 8.35 17.18 -20.42
CA THR A 365 9.70 16.61 -20.47
C THR A 365 9.72 15.11 -20.22
N ASP A 366 8.70 14.59 -19.51
CA ASP A 366 8.57 13.16 -19.22
C ASP A 366 7.89 12.42 -20.39
N PRO A 367 8.59 11.47 -21.05
CA PRO A 367 8.05 10.75 -22.19
C PRO A 367 6.86 9.84 -21.82
N ASP A 368 6.79 9.34 -20.57
CA ASP A 368 5.68 8.50 -20.12
C ASP A 368 4.38 9.31 -20.08
N ILE A 369 4.47 10.58 -19.67
CA ILE A 369 3.31 11.49 -19.66
C ILE A 369 2.79 11.71 -21.08
N VAL A 370 3.68 11.93 -22.05
CA VAL A 370 3.29 12.16 -23.45
C VAL A 370 2.59 10.93 -24.02
N ASP A 371 3.15 9.73 -23.83
CA ASP A 371 2.56 8.47 -24.32
C ASP A 371 1.21 8.19 -23.64
N ASP A 372 1.11 8.39 -22.32
CA ASP A 372 -0.15 8.22 -21.60
C ASP A 372 -1.23 9.20 -22.08
N LEU A 373 -0.87 10.48 -22.30
CA LEU A 373 -1.79 11.49 -22.84
C LEU A 373 -2.24 11.16 -24.27
N ASP A 374 -1.35 10.68 -25.13
CA ASP A 374 -1.67 10.30 -26.51
C ASP A 374 -2.69 9.16 -26.56
N VAL A 375 -2.45 8.11 -25.76
CA VAL A 375 -3.36 6.97 -25.66
C VAL A 375 -4.70 7.37 -25.05
N LEU A 376 -4.69 8.11 -23.94
CA LEU A 376 -5.92 8.57 -23.29
C LEU A 376 -6.72 9.50 -24.19
N TYR A 377 -6.08 10.45 -24.87
CA TYR A 377 -6.73 11.35 -25.83
C TYR A 377 -7.47 10.53 -26.90
N LYS A 378 -6.80 9.55 -27.51
CA LYS A 378 -7.41 8.70 -28.54
C LYS A 378 -8.63 7.96 -27.99
N LEU A 379 -8.47 7.22 -26.89
CA LEU A 379 -9.53 6.39 -26.33
C LEU A 379 -10.72 7.20 -25.83
N LEU A 380 -10.48 8.35 -25.19
CA LEU A 380 -11.54 9.23 -24.69
C LEU A 380 -12.33 9.85 -25.83
N HIS A 381 -11.67 10.36 -26.87
CA HIS A 381 -12.35 10.99 -28.02
C HIS A 381 -13.08 9.96 -28.90
N GLU A 382 -12.54 8.74 -29.05
CA GLU A 382 -13.24 7.65 -29.73
C GLU A 382 -14.50 7.24 -28.96
N ASN A 383 -14.39 6.96 -27.67
CA ASN A 383 -15.53 6.58 -26.83
C ASN A 383 -16.57 7.71 -26.74
N PHE A 384 -16.15 8.98 -26.63
CA PHE A 384 -17.06 10.13 -26.57
C PHE A 384 -17.93 10.26 -27.83
N LYS A 385 -17.40 9.93 -29.01
CA LYS A 385 -18.17 9.96 -30.28
C LYS A 385 -19.25 8.89 -30.34
N GLU A 386 -19.06 7.79 -29.63
CA GLU A 386 -20.01 6.68 -29.56
C GLU A 386 -21.11 6.91 -28.50
N MET A 387 -20.89 7.83 -27.56
CA MET A 387 -21.86 8.18 -26.52
C MET A 387 -22.98 9.07 -27.06
N SER A 388 -24.23 8.80 -26.67
CA SER A 388 -25.31 9.76 -26.90
C SER A 388 -25.20 10.95 -25.93
N THR A 389 -25.82 12.08 -26.27
CA THR A 389 -25.91 13.24 -25.37
C THR A 389 -26.50 12.88 -24.01
N TRP A 390 -27.41 11.91 -23.97
CA TRP A 390 -27.96 11.37 -22.73
C TRP A 390 -26.94 10.57 -21.92
N ASP A 391 -26.11 9.76 -22.58
CA ASP A 391 -25.09 8.95 -21.89
C ASP A 391 -24.03 9.84 -21.25
N VAL A 392 -23.63 10.92 -21.93
CA VAL A 392 -22.69 11.91 -21.39
C VAL A 392 -23.30 12.60 -20.17
N TYR A 393 -24.55 13.07 -20.27
CA TYR A 393 -25.26 13.66 -19.13
C TYR A 393 -25.37 12.69 -17.95
N LEU A 394 -25.73 11.43 -18.21
CA LEU A 394 -25.83 10.42 -17.16
C LEU A 394 -24.48 10.13 -16.50
N ALA A 395 -23.37 10.19 -17.25
CA ALA A 395 -22.03 10.06 -16.71
C ALA A 395 -21.65 11.24 -15.79
N GLU A 396 -21.98 12.48 -16.17
CA GLU A 396 -21.79 13.68 -15.33
C GLU A 396 -22.61 13.60 -14.03
N VAL A 397 -23.88 13.17 -14.12
CA VAL A 397 -24.73 12.99 -12.94
C VAL A 397 -24.13 11.95 -11.99
N LYS A 398 -23.64 10.82 -12.51
CA LYS A 398 -23.05 9.75 -11.70
C LYS A 398 -21.72 10.12 -11.08
N SER A 399 -20.88 10.88 -11.79
CA SER A 399 -19.60 11.36 -11.26
C SER A 399 -19.78 12.43 -10.18
N GLY A 400 -20.92 13.12 -10.18
CA GLY A 400 -21.16 14.31 -9.35
C GLY A 400 -20.45 15.57 -9.85
N SER A 401 -19.86 15.51 -11.05
CA SER A 401 -19.11 16.61 -11.68
C SER A 401 -19.93 17.26 -12.79
N LEU A 402 -21.11 17.77 -12.44
CA LEU A 402 -22.00 18.46 -13.38
C LEU A 402 -21.43 19.83 -13.74
N GLU A 403 -21.17 20.05 -15.03
CA GLU A 403 -20.70 21.33 -15.53
C GLU A 403 -21.72 21.94 -16.49
N PHE A 404 -22.12 23.19 -16.24
CA PHE A 404 -22.99 23.91 -17.16
C PHE A 404 -22.35 23.97 -18.56
N GLY A 405 -23.11 23.52 -19.55
CA GLY A 405 -22.60 23.35 -20.91
C GLY A 405 -23.72 23.03 -21.90
N PHE A 406 -23.34 22.57 -23.09
CA PHE A 406 -24.28 22.33 -24.20
C PHE A 406 -25.35 21.26 -23.88
N LEU A 407 -25.10 20.38 -22.91
CA LEU A 407 -26.04 19.37 -22.44
C LEU A 407 -27.11 19.94 -21.48
N HIS A 408 -26.84 21.04 -20.79
CA HIS A 408 -27.73 21.57 -19.75
C HIS A 408 -28.67 22.64 -20.30
N THR A 409 -29.32 22.33 -21.44
CA THR A 409 -30.23 23.25 -22.14
C THR A 409 -31.68 22.81 -22.02
N GLU A 410 -32.62 23.77 -22.10
CA GLU A 410 -34.06 23.48 -22.09
C GLU A 410 -34.44 22.45 -23.16
N LYS A 411 -33.82 22.55 -24.35
CA LYS A 411 -34.04 21.60 -25.45
C LYS A 411 -33.65 20.17 -25.06
N PHE A 412 -32.46 19.99 -24.48
CA PHE A 412 -32.00 18.68 -24.01
C PHE A 412 -32.95 18.08 -22.97
N PHE A 413 -33.36 18.88 -21.97
CA PHE A 413 -34.26 18.39 -20.92
C PHE A 413 -35.64 18.01 -21.47
N LYS A 414 -36.19 18.78 -22.42
CA LYS A 414 -37.44 18.44 -23.11
C LYS A 414 -37.32 17.13 -23.90
N GLU A 415 -36.24 16.95 -24.63
CA GLU A 415 -36.00 15.75 -25.45
C GLU A 415 -35.81 14.48 -24.61
N ASN A 416 -35.23 14.61 -23.41
CA ASN A 416 -34.89 13.46 -22.56
C ASN A 416 -35.79 13.31 -21.32
N ALA A 417 -36.85 14.11 -21.18
CA ALA A 417 -37.71 14.14 -19.99
C ALA A 417 -38.15 12.75 -19.51
N LYS A 418 -38.61 11.89 -20.43
CA LYS A 418 -39.04 10.52 -20.10
C LYS A 418 -37.92 9.63 -19.57
N LYS A 419 -36.68 9.87 -19.97
CA LYS A 419 -35.53 9.07 -19.50
C LYS A 419 -35.19 9.33 -18.04
N PHE A 420 -35.63 10.47 -17.47
CA PHE A 420 -35.47 10.76 -16.04
C PHE A 420 -36.36 9.89 -15.15
N GLU A 421 -37.44 9.32 -15.68
CA GLU A 421 -38.32 8.39 -14.94
C GLU A 421 -37.60 7.06 -14.66
N GLY A 422 -36.64 6.68 -15.51
CA GLY A 422 -35.97 5.38 -15.45
C GLY A 422 -36.84 4.25 -16.02
N PRO A 423 -36.26 3.07 -16.31
CA PRO A 423 -36.98 1.95 -16.92
C PRO A 423 -38.13 1.42 -16.06
N ASP A 424 -38.03 1.53 -14.73
CA ASP A 424 -39.02 1.03 -13.77
C ASP A 424 -39.75 2.17 -13.02
N GLY A 425 -39.67 3.41 -13.50
CA GLY A 425 -40.22 4.57 -12.78
C GLY A 425 -39.49 4.86 -11.46
N ASP A 426 -38.23 4.45 -11.34
CA ASP A 426 -37.44 4.57 -10.12
C ASP A 426 -36.87 5.97 -9.89
N PHE A 427 -36.94 6.85 -10.89
CA PHE A 427 -36.37 8.19 -10.88
C PHE A 427 -34.91 8.22 -10.43
N TYR A 428 -34.12 7.20 -10.75
CA TYR A 428 -32.73 7.06 -10.28
C TYR A 428 -31.89 8.30 -10.57
N VAL A 429 -31.98 8.83 -11.79
CA VAL A 429 -31.20 10.01 -12.22
C VAL A 429 -31.53 11.22 -11.34
N VAL A 430 -32.82 11.44 -11.03
CA VAL A 430 -33.28 12.54 -10.17
C VAL A 430 -32.81 12.36 -8.73
N LYS A 431 -32.84 11.12 -8.22
CA LYS A 431 -32.37 10.80 -6.86
C LYS A 431 -30.87 11.07 -6.72
N VAL A 432 -30.06 10.61 -7.68
CA VAL A 432 -28.61 10.85 -7.68
C VAL A 432 -28.30 12.33 -7.82
N TRP A 433 -28.99 13.02 -8.73
CA TRP A 433 -28.83 14.47 -8.92
C TRP A 433 -29.08 15.25 -7.63
N ARG A 434 -30.16 14.91 -6.90
CA ARG A 434 -30.46 15.54 -5.61
C ARG A 434 -29.35 15.34 -4.57
N CYS A 435 -28.76 14.15 -4.50
CA CYS A 435 -27.67 13.86 -3.56
C CYS A 435 -26.36 14.58 -3.88
N ASN A 436 -26.13 14.95 -5.14
CA ASN A 436 -24.90 15.63 -5.57
C ASN A 436 -24.99 17.17 -5.51
N VAL A 437 -26.21 17.73 -5.42
CA VAL A 437 -26.46 19.19 -5.41
C VAL A 437 -26.79 19.72 -4.00
N SER A 438 -27.10 18.84 -3.04
CA SER A 438 -27.24 19.15 -1.60
C SER A 438 -25.92 19.03 -0.86
#